data_AF-A0A1D8TLV2-F1
#
_entry.id   AF-A0A1D8TLV2-F1
#
_cell.length_a   1.000
_cell.length_b   1.000
_cell.length_c   1.000
_cell.angle_alpha   90.00
_cell.angle_beta   90.00
_cell.angle_gamma   90.00
#
_symmetry.space_group_name_H-M   'P 1'
#
loop_
_entity.id
_entity.type
_entity.pdbx_description
1 polymer ?
#
loop_
_entity_poly.entity_id
_entity_poly.type
_entity_poly.pdbx_seq_one_letter_code
_entity_poly.pdbx_strand_id
1 'polypeptide(L)' 'MKAKEVLRRYAAGKRDFQGVNLRGQSFQGKDLSGADFSYADIQGTNFKKATLTGISLMEA' A
#
# COMPACT_ATOMS: atom_id res chain seq x y z
N MET A 1 7.34 -7.07 1.16
CA MET A 1 8.02 -6.07 0.29
C MET A 1 8.38 -4.84 1.13
N LYS A 2 9.47 -4.12 0.84
CA LYS A 2 9.78 -2.88 1.57
C LYS A 2 8.93 -1.72 1.06
N ALA A 3 8.52 -0.80 1.94
CA ALA A 3 7.73 0.39 1.58
C ALA A 3 8.33 1.19 0.42
N LYS A 4 9.67 1.37 0.43
CA LYS A 4 10.39 2.09 -0.64
C LYS A 4 10.17 1.48 -2.03
N GLU A 5 10.07 0.16 -2.10
CA GLU A 5 9.86 -0.56 -3.37
C GLU A 5 8.42 -0.39 -3.86
N VAL A 6 7.44 -0.44 -2.96
CA VAL A 6 6.04 -0.13 -3.28
C VAL A 6 5.92 1.28 -3.84
N LEU A 7 6.52 2.27 -3.16
CA LEU A 7 6.49 3.67 -3.59
C LEU A 7 7.18 3.89 -4.93
N ARG A 8 8.32 3.22 -5.18
CA ARG A 8 9.01 3.30 -6.47
C ARG A 8 8.13 2.76 -7.60
N ARG A 9 7.49 1.60 -7.40
CA ARG A 9 6.61 1.00 -8.40
C ARG A 9 5.34 1.83 -8.59
N TYR A 10 4.79 2.39 -7.52
CA TYR A 10 3.64 3.28 -7.57
C TYR A 10 3.93 4.54 -8.38
N ALA A 11 5.12 5.14 -8.19
CA ALA A 11 5.60 6.28 -8.98
C ALA A 11 5.79 5.93 -10.47
N ALA A 12 6.08 4.66 -10.78
CA ALA A 12 6.14 4.15 -12.16
C ALA A 12 4.76 3.79 -12.74
N GLY A 13 3.66 4.11 -12.05
CA GLY A 13 2.29 3.86 -12.50
C GLY A 13 1.71 2.50 -12.11
N LYS A 14 2.47 1.65 -11.41
CA LYS A 14 1.93 0.37 -10.91
C LYS A 14 0.89 0.64 -9.82
N ARG A 15 -0.23 -0.08 -9.89
CA ARG A 15 -1.31 -0.03 -8.89
C ARG A 15 -1.59 -1.38 -8.25
N ASP A 16 -1.28 -2.46 -8.93
CA ASP A 16 -1.40 -3.81 -8.40
C ASP A 16 -0.31 -4.12 -7.35
N PHE A 17 -0.72 -4.26 -6.11
CA PHE A 17 0.06 -4.72 -4.97
C PHE A 17 -0.70 -5.81 -4.22
N GLN A 18 -1.41 -6.69 -4.94
CA GLN A 18 -2.15 -7.76 -4.28
C GLN A 18 -1.23 -8.75 -3.57
N GLY A 19 -1.64 -9.26 -2.41
CA GLY A 19 -0.92 -10.30 -1.67
C GLY A 19 0.42 -9.88 -1.07
N VAL A 20 0.81 -8.60 -1.15
CA VAL A 20 2.12 -8.17 -0.66
C VAL A 20 2.14 -8.13 0.87
N ASN A 21 3.23 -8.62 1.48
CA ASN A 21 3.45 -8.41 2.91
C ASN A 21 4.01 -7.00 3.17
N LEU A 22 3.25 -6.17 3.87
CA LEU A 22 3.58 -4.81 4.32
C LEU A 22 3.66 -4.70 5.84
N ARG A 23 3.74 -5.82 6.56
CA ARG A 23 3.76 -5.84 8.01
C ARG A 23 4.83 -4.89 8.58
N GLY A 24 4.41 -4.01 9.48
CA GLY A 24 5.28 -3.02 10.12
C GLY A 24 5.90 -1.98 9.18
N GLN A 25 5.44 -1.86 7.94
CA GLN A 25 5.91 -0.81 7.01
C GLN A 25 5.27 0.54 7.34
N SER A 26 5.84 1.63 6.81
CA SER A 26 5.29 2.98 6.97
C SER A 26 5.07 3.65 5.61
N PHE A 27 3.83 4.08 5.41
CA PHE A 27 3.37 4.91 4.29
C PHE A 27 2.83 6.25 4.79
N GLN A 28 3.33 6.71 5.94
CA GLN A 28 2.89 7.96 6.56
C GLN A 28 3.02 9.15 5.57
N GLY A 29 1.92 9.89 5.38
CA GLY A 29 1.90 11.06 4.50
C GLY A 29 2.05 10.74 3.00
N LYS A 30 1.89 9.48 2.58
CA LYS A 30 2.02 9.08 1.17
C LYS A 30 0.67 9.02 0.48
N ASP A 31 0.65 9.38 -0.79
CA ASP A 31 -0.49 9.15 -1.66
C ASP A 31 -0.35 7.76 -2.31
N LEU A 32 -1.34 6.91 -2.03
CA LEU A 32 -1.50 5.56 -2.58
C LEU A 32 -2.88 5.40 -3.24
N SER A 33 -3.46 6.50 -3.72
CA SER A 33 -4.80 6.51 -4.32
C SER A 33 -4.90 5.54 -5.50
N GLY A 34 -5.98 4.77 -5.54
CA GLY A 34 -6.24 3.76 -6.57
C GLY A 34 -5.28 2.56 -6.54
N ALA A 35 -4.44 2.41 -5.51
CA ALA A 35 -3.64 1.22 -5.33
C ALA A 35 -4.52 0.04 -4.89
N ASP A 36 -4.23 -1.14 -5.42
CA ASP A 36 -4.88 -2.38 -5.05
C ASP A 36 -3.97 -3.15 -4.09
N PHE A 37 -4.36 -3.21 -2.82
CA PHE A 37 -3.71 -3.97 -1.77
C PHE A 37 -4.57 -5.15 -1.32
N SER A 38 -5.44 -5.66 -2.19
CA SER A 38 -6.26 -6.84 -1.87
C SER A 38 -5.37 -8.01 -1.44
N TYR A 39 -5.75 -8.69 -0.37
CA TYR A 39 -5.00 -9.79 0.24
C TYR A 39 -3.60 -9.43 0.79
N ALA A 40 -3.23 -8.15 0.84
CA ALA A 40 -1.96 -7.73 1.43
C ALA A 40 -1.97 -7.88 2.96
N ASP A 41 -0.89 -8.41 3.55
CA ASP A 41 -0.70 -8.38 5.00
C ASP A 41 -0.27 -6.95 5.40
N ILE A 42 -1.24 -6.17 5.86
CA ILE A 42 -1.04 -4.79 6.31
C ILE A 42 -0.92 -4.67 7.84
N GLN A 43 -0.78 -5.78 8.59
CA GLN A 43 -0.74 -5.72 10.05
C GLN A 43 0.39 -4.84 10.57
N GLY A 44 0.06 -3.86 11.42
CA GLY A 44 1.03 -2.90 11.95
C GLY A 44 1.61 -1.92 10.91
N THR A 45 1.01 -1.82 9.72
CA THR A 45 1.41 -0.82 8.73
C THR A 45 0.94 0.57 9.15
N ASN A 46 1.82 1.55 9.09
CA ASN A 46 1.48 2.94 9.41
C ASN A 46 0.99 3.70 8.17
N PHE A 47 -0.32 3.93 8.08
CA PHE A 47 -0.96 4.76 7.06
C PHE A 47 -1.36 6.16 7.55
N LYS A 48 -0.80 6.64 8.67
CA LYS A 48 -1.17 7.95 9.24
C LYS A 48 -0.95 9.07 8.21
N LYS A 49 -1.95 9.93 8.00
CA LYS A 49 -1.93 11.01 6.98
C LYS A 49 -1.72 10.53 5.54
N ALA A 50 -1.85 9.23 5.24
CA ALA A 50 -1.80 8.76 3.86
C ALA A 50 -3.10 9.08 3.11
N THR A 51 -3.01 9.34 1.81
CA THR A 51 -4.18 9.46 0.94
C THR A 51 -4.46 8.09 0.35
N LEU A 52 -5.62 7.53 0.68
CA LEU A 52 -6.03 6.17 0.30
C LEU A 52 -7.34 6.17 -0.51
N THR A 53 -7.61 7.24 -1.25
CA THR A 53 -8.84 7.35 -2.04
C THR A 53 -8.90 6.26 -3.11
N GLY A 54 -9.99 5.49 -3.14
CA GLY A 54 -10.15 4.41 -4.13
C GLY A 54 -9.18 3.24 -3.94
N ILE A 55 -8.60 3.07 -2.75
CA ILE A 55 -7.81 1.87 -2.42
C ILE A 55 -8.71 0.63 -2.38
N SER A 56 -8.20 -0.50 -2.88
CA SER A 56 -8.82 -1.80 -2.66
C SER A 56 -8.11 -2.54 -1.53
N LEU A 57 -8.85 -2.83 -0.46
CA LEU A 57 -8.43 -3.62 0.69
C LEU A 57 -9.44 -4.74 0.87
N MET A 58 -9.44 -5.72 -0.02
CA MET A 58 -10.25 -6.92 0.17
C MET A 58 -9.46 -7.89 1.05
N GLU A 59 -9.99 -8.16 2.24
CA GLU A 59 -9.57 -9.30 3.07
C GLU A 59 -10.36 -10.54 2.60
N ALA A 60 -9.74 -11.72 2.65
CA ALA A 60 -10.42 -12.99 2.41
C ALA A 60 -11.27 -13.38 3.62
#